data_AF-A0A2N5FUX8-F1
#
_entry.id   AF-A0A2N5FUX8-F1
#
_cell.length_a   1.000
_cell.length_b   1.000
_cell.length_c   1.000
_cell.angle_alpha   90.00
_cell.angle_beta   90.00
_cell.angle_gamma   90.00
#
_symmetry.space_group_name_H-M   'P 1'
#
loop_
_entity.id
_entity.type
_entity.pdbx_description
1 polymer ?
#
loop_
_entity_poly.entity_id
_entity_poly.type
_entity_poly.pdbx_seq_one_letter_code
_entity_poly.pdbx_strand_id
1 'polypeptide(L)'
;MKKNVYAQLELSPSSEYISVREVISENYISEAYEDMKQFAFKMDGANKKVECFEGYKLTFVHLEVTFDGRRGLKEDDILKSLESKGLAEYKGSNIFGSLYLPSEKLKNILDEQFAKRKELVQMGVYEYTA
;
A
#
# COMPACT_ATOMS: atom_id res chain seq x y z
N MET A 1 -4.08 -4.28 20.43
CA MET A 1 -4.66 -5.23 19.46
C MET A 1 -3.77 -5.32 18.24
N LYS A 2 -3.85 -6.40 17.46
CA LYS A 2 -3.10 -6.57 16.21
C LYS A 2 -4.05 -6.70 15.03
N LYS A 3 -3.68 -6.15 13.88
CA LYS A 3 -4.46 -6.24 12.64
C LYS A 3 -3.54 -6.28 11.43
N ASN A 4 -3.80 -7.20 10.51
CA ASN A 4 -3.11 -7.25 9.22
C ASN A 4 -3.76 -6.30 8.23
N VAL A 5 -2.92 -5.54 7.53
CA VAL A 5 -3.35 -4.55 6.54
C VAL A 5 -2.42 -4.50 5.35
N TYR A 6 -2.96 -4.07 4.23
CA TYR A 6 -2.24 -3.63 3.05
C TYR A 6 -2.17 -2.10 3.07
N ALA A 7 -0.97 -1.55 3.25
CA ALA A 7 -0.74 -0.11 3.30
C ALA A 7 -0.05 0.36 2.02
N GLN A 8 -0.65 1.30 1.30
CA GLN A 8 -0.02 1.97 0.17
C GLN A 8 0.85 3.09 0.71
N LEU A 9 2.15 2.97 0.49
CA LEU A 9 3.14 3.93 0.95
C LEU A 9 3.62 4.76 -0.24
N GLU A 10 3.81 6.05 0.00
CA GLU A 10 4.45 6.94 -0.96
C GLU A 10 5.60 7.69 -0.29
N LEU A 11 6.75 7.70 -0.95
CA LEU A 11 7.91 8.49 -0.53
C LEU A 11 7.81 9.86 -1.19
N SER A 12 7.75 10.90 -0.36
CA SER A 12 7.70 12.28 -0.86
C SER A 12 8.93 12.57 -1.75
N PRO A 13 8.75 13.01 -3.01
CA PRO A 13 9.88 13.28 -3.90
C PRO A 13 10.80 14.41 -3.40
N SER A 14 10.29 15.32 -2.58
CA SER A 14 11.03 16.49 -2.10
C SER A 14 11.59 16.33 -0.70
N SER A 15 10.90 15.60 0.18
CA SER A 15 11.28 15.46 1.59
C SER A 15 11.69 14.04 1.98
N GLU A 16 11.54 13.07 1.07
CA GLU A 16 11.81 11.64 1.25
C GLU A 16 11.03 10.95 2.37
N TYR A 17 10.24 11.70 3.15
CA TYR A 17 9.38 11.15 4.19
C TYR A 17 8.31 10.23 3.62
N ILE A 18 8.01 9.20 4.40
CA ILE A 18 6.94 8.25 4.14
C ILE A 18 5.60 8.95 4.40
N SER A 19 4.67 8.76 3.47
CA SER A 19 3.26 9.06 3.65
C SER A 19 2.42 7.80 3.42
N VAL A 20 1.33 7.66 4.17
CA VAL A 20 0.39 6.54 3.99
C VAL A 20 -0.79 7.04 3.16
N ARG A 21 -0.91 6.54 1.93
CA ARG A 21 -1.98 6.94 1.00
C ARG A 21 -3.29 6.20 1.26
N GLU A 22 -3.17 4.91 1.47
CA GLU A 22 -4.32 4.02 1.63
C GLU A 22 -3.99 2.91 2.61
N VAL A 23 -4.98 2.47 3.39
CA VAL A 23 -4.87 1.31 4.28
C VAL A 23 -6.11 0.45 4.10
N ILE A 24 -5.91 -0.76 3.61
CA ILE A 24 -6.95 -1.75 3.40
C ILE A 24 -6.76 -2.88 4.40
N SER A 25 -7.83 -3.29 5.07
CA SER A 25 -7.77 -4.50 5.91
C SER A 25 -7.48 -5.71 5.04
N GLU A 26 -6.69 -6.66 5.53
CA GLU A 26 -6.44 -7.92 4.78
C GLU A 26 -7.75 -8.59 4.31
N ASN A 27 -8.77 -8.63 5.17
CA ASN A 27 -10.10 -9.18 4.84
C ASN A 27 -10.84 -8.49 3.70
N TYR A 28 -10.46 -7.26 3.33
CA TYR A 28 -11.18 -6.43 2.35
C TYR A 28 -10.36 -6.17 1.08
N ILE A 29 -9.15 -6.74 0.95
CA ILE A 29 -8.30 -6.48 -0.22
C ILE A 29 -8.91 -7.00 -1.53
N SER A 30 -9.62 -8.12 -1.48
CA SER A 30 -10.34 -8.66 -2.64
C SER A 30 -11.53 -7.78 -3.04
N GLU A 31 -12.27 -7.26 -2.05
CA GLU A 31 -13.38 -6.33 -2.32
C GLU A 31 -12.87 -5.01 -2.92
N ALA A 32 -11.79 -4.46 -2.37
CA ALA A 32 -11.16 -3.25 -2.92
C ALA A 32 -10.64 -3.46 -4.35
N TYR A 33 -10.11 -4.64 -4.66
CA TYR A 33 -9.74 -5.01 -6.02
C TYR A 33 -10.94 -5.06 -6.97
N GLU A 34 -12.04 -5.68 -6.56
CA GLU A 34 -13.27 -5.70 -7.36
C GLU A 34 -13.86 -4.30 -7.55
N ASP A 35 -13.84 -3.45 -6.53
CA ASP A 35 -14.27 -2.06 -6.63
C ASP A 35 -13.42 -1.29 -7.65
N MET A 36 -12.10 -1.49 -7.65
CA MET A 36 -11.19 -0.92 -8.64
C MET A 36 -11.51 -1.41 -10.06
N LYS A 37 -11.79 -2.70 -10.25
CA LYS A 37 -12.23 -3.25 -11.54
C LYS A 37 -13.55 -2.63 -12.00
N GLN A 38 -14.53 -2.53 -11.11
CA GLN A 38 -15.84 -1.95 -11.40
C GLN A 38 -15.73 -0.46 -11.71
N PHE A 39 -14.82 0.26 -11.05
CA PHE A 39 -14.52 1.64 -11.40
C PHE A 39 -13.91 1.75 -12.81
N ALA A 40 -12.92 0.91 -13.13
CA ALA A 40 -12.34 0.85 -14.47
C ALA A 40 -13.38 0.50 -15.55
N PHE A 41 -14.30 -0.41 -15.26
CA PHE A 41 -15.45 -0.72 -16.12
C PHE A 41 -16.30 0.51 -16.41
N LYS A 42 -16.67 1.26 -15.36
CA LYS A 42 -17.54 2.43 -15.49
C LYS A 42 -16.89 3.56 -16.29
N MET A 43 -15.56 3.70 -16.21
CA MET A 43 -14.83 4.76 -16.88
C MET A 43 -14.48 4.41 -18.33
N ASP A 44 -14.02 3.18 -18.58
CA ASP A 44 -13.41 2.77 -19.85
C ASP A 44 -14.12 1.60 -20.57
N GLY A 45 -15.12 0.98 -19.93
CA GLY A 45 -15.94 -0.12 -20.47
C GLY A 45 -15.42 -1.54 -20.22
N ALA A 46 -16.17 -2.53 -20.74
CA ALA A 46 -15.99 -3.97 -20.51
C ALA A 46 -14.68 -4.58 -21.05
N ASN A 47 -14.10 -3.96 -22.07
CA ASN A 47 -12.91 -4.47 -22.75
C ASN A 47 -11.62 -3.93 -22.15
N LYS A 48 -11.71 -3.17 -21.05
CA LYS A 48 -10.55 -2.61 -20.38
C LYS A 48 -9.77 -3.73 -19.70
N LYS A 49 -8.51 -3.89 -20.11
CA LYS A 49 -7.55 -4.69 -19.37
C LYS A 49 -7.21 -3.96 -18.08
N VAL A 50 -7.41 -4.66 -16.98
CA VAL A 50 -7.05 -4.22 -15.64
C VAL A 50 -5.93 -5.11 -15.13
N GLU A 51 -5.09 -4.53 -14.30
CA GLU A 51 -4.06 -5.27 -13.58
C GLU A 51 -4.67 -6.47 -12.85
N CYS A 52 -3.99 -7.62 -12.84
CA CYS A 52 -4.45 -8.80 -12.10
C CYS A 52 -4.37 -8.57 -10.58
N PHE A 53 -5.09 -9.40 -9.82
CA PHE A 53 -5.15 -9.26 -8.36
C PHE A 53 -3.77 -9.27 -7.68
N GLU A 54 -2.85 -10.12 -8.17
CA GLU A 54 -1.49 -10.23 -7.66
C GLU A 54 -0.68 -8.96 -7.91
N GLY A 55 -0.82 -8.36 -9.10
CA GLY A 55 -0.22 -7.07 -9.40
C GLY A 55 -0.78 -5.96 -8.52
N TYR A 56 -2.11 -5.96 -8.33
CA TYR A 56 -2.79 -4.99 -7.47
C TYR A 56 -2.28 -5.06 -6.02
N LYS A 57 -2.15 -6.26 -5.45
CA LYS A 57 -1.59 -6.45 -4.09
C LYS A 57 -0.16 -5.92 -3.95
N LEU A 58 0.66 -5.99 -5.00
CA LEU A 58 2.02 -5.46 -4.99
C LEU A 58 2.08 -3.93 -4.90
N THR A 59 0.96 -3.22 -5.06
CA THR A 59 0.91 -1.77 -4.79
C THR A 59 0.93 -1.43 -3.29
N PHE A 60 0.80 -2.43 -2.42
CA PHE A 60 0.71 -2.26 -0.98
C PHE A 60 1.80 -3.03 -0.24
N VAL A 61 2.27 -2.49 0.87
CA VAL A 61 3.09 -3.20 1.85
C VAL A 61 2.17 -3.92 2.84
N HIS A 62 2.31 -5.24 2.95
CA HIS A 62 1.56 -6.02 3.93
C HIS A 62 2.19 -5.89 5.33
N LEU A 63 1.40 -5.43 6.31
CA LEU A 63 1.86 -5.12 7.65
C LEU A 63 0.91 -5.69 8.70
N GLU A 64 1.49 -6.37 9.71
CA GLU A 64 0.82 -6.53 11.01
C GLU A 64 1.01 -5.24 11.81
N VAL A 65 -0.09 -4.56 12.12
CA VAL A 65 -0.13 -3.27 12.82
C VAL A 65 -0.64 -3.45 14.24
N THR A 66 0.07 -2.86 15.21
CA THR A 66 -0.36 -2.82 16.61
C THR A 66 -1.01 -1.48 16.93
N PHE A 67 -2.21 -1.51 17.52
CA PHE A 67 -2.97 -0.31 17.88
C PHE A 67 -3.76 -0.50 19.19
N ASP A 68 -4.26 0.59 19.76
CA ASP A 68 -4.92 0.65 21.07
C ASP A 68 -6.36 0.08 21.13
N GLY A 69 -6.88 -0.43 20.01
CA GLY A 69 -8.25 -0.97 19.93
C GLY A 69 -9.33 0.06 19.59
N ARG A 70 -8.96 1.32 19.33
CA ARG A 70 -9.89 2.34 18.84
C ARG A 70 -10.52 1.97 17.49
N ARG A 71 -11.64 2.61 17.16
CA ARG A 71 -12.30 2.40 15.86
C ARG A 71 -11.43 2.96 14.73
N GLY A 72 -10.80 2.07 13.98
CA GLY A 72 -9.96 2.40 12.83
C GLY A 72 -8.49 2.58 13.18
N LEU A 73 -7.64 2.35 12.17
CA LEU A 73 -6.21 2.62 12.25
C LEU A 73 -5.94 4.07 11.87
N LYS A 74 -4.98 4.69 12.55
CA LYS A 74 -4.42 5.98 12.15
C LYS A 74 -3.14 5.76 11.36
N GLU A 75 -2.78 6.71 10.53
CA GLU A 75 -1.50 6.73 9.81
C GLU A 75 -0.31 6.51 10.76
N ASP A 76 -0.32 7.15 11.93
CA ASP A 76 0.72 6.99 12.95
C ASP A 76 0.86 5.54 13.46
N ASP A 77 -0.21 4.74 13.48
CA ASP A 77 -0.10 3.30 13.83
C ASP A 77 0.66 2.52 12.77
N ILE A 78 0.48 2.88 11.49
CA ILE A 78 1.18 2.28 10.35
C ILE A 78 2.66 2.63 10.41
N LEU A 79 2.97 3.93 10.58
CA LEU A 79 4.34 4.44 10.62
C LEU A 79 5.13 3.86 11.80
N LYS A 80 4.52 3.80 12.99
CA LYS A 80 5.11 3.10 14.15
C LYS A 80 5.32 1.61 13.91
N SER A 81 4.41 0.97 13.18
CA SER A 81 4.57 -0.44 12.83
C SER A 81 5.72 -0.65 11.83
N LEU A 82 5.92 0.26 10.88
CA LEU A 82 7.08 0.27 9.99
C LEU A 82 8.40 0.42 10.78
N GLU A 83 8.45 1.38 11.70
CA GLU A 83 9.61 1.59 12.58
C GLU A 83 9.92 0.34 13.41
N SER A 84 8.91 -0.26 14.04
CA SER A 84 9.09 -1.49 14.85
C SER A 84 9.62 -2.68 14.04
N LYS A 85 9.43 -2.67 12.72
CA LYS A 85 9.90 -3.71 11.78
C LYS A 85 11.24 -3.35 11.12
N GLY A 86 11.85 -2.21 11.49
CA GLY A 86 13.09 -1.70 10.90
C GLY A 86 12.91 -1.20 9.46
N LEU A 87 11.69 -0.84 9.08
CA LEU A 87 11.35 -0.33 7.74
C LEU A 87 11.33 1.20 7.68
N ALA A 88 11.29 1.87 8.82
CA ALA A 88 11.31 3.32 8.90
C ALA A 88 12.14 3.80 10.11
N GLU A 89 12.57 5.06 10.05
CA GLU A 89 13.25 5.75 11.15
C GLU A 89 12.50 7.04 11.50
N TYR A 90 12.11 7.19 12.76
CA TYR A 90 11.46 8.42 13.25
C TYR A 90 12.43 9.61 13.23
N LYS A 91 12.00 10.73 12.65
CA LYS A 91 12.79 11.97 12.56
C LYS A 91 12.19 13.15 13.33
N GLY A 92 11.02 12.98 13.91
CA GLY A 92 10.33 14.03 14.66
C GLY A 92 8.86 14.09 14.31
N SER A 93 8.17 15.12 14.78
CA SER A 93 6.77 15.35 14.49
C SER A 93 6.51 16.84 14.28
N ASN A 94 5.47 17.15 13.52
CA ASN A 94 4.97 18.50 13.33
C ASN A 94 3.44 18.52 13.47
N ILE A 95 2.82 19.67 13.17
CA ILE A 95 1.37 19.84 13.26
C ILE A 95 0.57 18.93 12.31
N PHE A 96 1.22 18.35 11.30
CA PHE A 96 0.60 17.46 10.31
C PHE A 96 0.82 15.98 10.62
N GLY A 97 1.66 15.65 11.59
CA GLY A 97 1.89 14.27 12.03
C GLY A 97 3.36 13.94 12.29
N SER A 98 3.60 12.65 12.49
CA SER A 98 4.95 12.10 12.70
C SER A 98 5.70 11.97 11.37
N LEU A 99 6.97 12.35 11.38
CA LEU A 99 7.86 12.34 10.22
C LEU A 99 8.77 11.11 10.30
N TYR A 100 8.73 10.29 9.26
CA TYR A 100 9.47 9.04 9.18
C TYR A 100 10.22 8.95 7.85
N LEU A 101 11.51 8.62 7.88
CA LEU A 101 12.27 8.28 6.67
C LEU A 101 12.22 6.77 6.41
N PRO A 102 12.20 6.34 5.14
CA PRO A 102 12.29 4.93 4.79
C PRO A 102 13.69 4.39 5.08
N SER A 103 13.77 3.17 5.61
CA SER A 103 15.03 2.44 5.64
C SER A 103 15.36 1.89 4.25
N GLU A 104 16.63 1.55 4.01
CA GLU A 104 17.04 0.86 2.76
C GLU A 104 16.27 -0.45 2.56
N LYS A 105 15.90 -1.13 3.65
CA LYS A 105 15.07 -2.35 3.59
C LYS A 105 13.67 -2.05 3.02
N LEU A 106 13.06 -0.93 3.40
CA LEU A 106 11.76 -0.54 2.85
C LEU A 106 11.88 -0.16 1.37
N LYS A 107 12.90 0.63 1.01
CA LYS A 107 13.14 0.99 -0.40
C LYS A 107 13.28 -0.25 -1.28
N ASN A 108 14.10 -1.22 -0.86
CA ASN A 108 14.25 -2.49 -1.58
C ASN A 108 12.93 -3.25 -1.73
N ILE A 109 12.09 -3.31 -0.68
CA ILE A 109 10.76 -3.94 -0.77
C ILE A 109 9.90 -3.23 -1.82
N LEU A 110 9.86 -1.90 -1.81
CA LEU A 110 9.07 -1.11 -2.77
C LEU A 110 9.59 -1.30 -4.20
N ASP A 111 10.91 -1.34 -4.39
CA ASP A 111 11.54 -1.55 -5.69
C ASP A 111 11.28 -2.97 -6.23
N GLU A 112 11.38 -4.00 -5.37
CA GLU A 112 11.05 -5.39 -5.72
C GLU A 112 9.58 -5.54 -6.11
N GLN A 113 8.67 -4.92 -5.34
CA GLN A 113 7.25 -4.90 -5.64
C GLN A 113 6.97 -4.23 -6.98
N PHE A 114 7.57 -3.06 -7.23
CA PHE A 114 7.45 -2.34 -8.49
C PHE A 114 7.98 -3.15 -9.67
N ALA A 115 9.17 -3.77 -9.53
CA ALA A 115 9.76 -4.60 -10.55
C ALA A 115 8.87 -5.82 -10.89
N LYS A 116 8.36 -6.51 -9.86
CA LYS A 116 7.47 -7.66 -10.05
C LYS A 116 6.16 -7.27 -10.70
N ARG A 117 5.59 -6.13 -10.30
CA ARG A 117 4.38 -5.58 -10.90
C ARG A 117 4.58 -5.27 -12.39
N LYS A 118 5.72 -4.67 -12.74
CA LYS A 118 6.10 -4.39 -14.13
C LYS A 118 6.26 -5.68 -14.95
N GLU A 119 6.83 -6.73 -14.37
CA GLU A 119 6.97 -8.04 -15.02
C GLU A 119 5.60 -8.64 -15.35
N LEU A 120 4.64 -8.63 -14.42
CA LEU A 120 3.27 -9.13 -14.66
C LEU A 120 2.59 -8.40 -15.82
N VAL A 121 2.73 -7.08 -15.86
CA VAL A 121 2.23 -6.21 -16.94
C VAL A 121 2.88 -6.58 -18.29
N GLN A 122 4.21 -6.79 -18.31
CA GLN A 122 4.95 -7.18 -19.52
C GLN A 122 4.61 -8.59 -20.02
N MET A 123 4.35 -9.52 -19.10
CA MET A 123 3.89 -10.88 -19.40
C MET A 123 2.45 -10.93 -19.92
N GLY A 124 1.74 -9.79 -19.95
CA GLY A 124 0.36 -9.76 -20.39
C GLY A 124 -0.64 -10.28 -19.36
N VAL A 125 -0.23 -10.37 -18.08
CA VAL A 125 -1.11 -10.85 -17.01
C VAL A 125 -2.07 -9.73 -16.63
N TYR A 126 -3.27 -9.81 -17.19
CA TYR A 126 -4.36 -8.87 -16.95
C TYR A 126 -5.67 -9.63 -16.77
N GLU A 127 -6.62 -8.99 -16.11
CA GLU A 127 -7.99 -9.42 -16.05
C GLU A 127 -8.88 -8.48 -16.89
N TYR A 128 -10.08 -8.94 -17.22
CA TYR A 128 -11.12 -8.12 -17.84
C TYR A 128 -12.16 -7.75 -16.79
N THR A 129 -12.78 -6.59 -16.97
CA THR A 129 -13.73 -5.98 -16.03
C THR A 129 -15.13 -6.61 -16.07
N ALA A 130 -15.23 -7.92 -16.34
CA ALA A 130 -16.46 -8.67 -16.62
C ALA A 130 -17.61 -8.46 -15.63
#